data_AF-A0A7I7RZ18-F1
#
_entry.id   AF-A0A7I7RZ18-F1
#
_cell.length_a   1.000
_cell.length_b   1.000
_cell.length_c   1.000
_cell.angle_alpha   90.00
_cell.angle_beta   90.00
_cell.angle_gamma   90.00
#
_symmetry.space_group_name_H-M   'P 1'
#
loop_
_entity.id
_entity.type
_entity.pdbx_description
1 polymer ?
#
loop_
_entity_poly.entity_id
_entity_poly.type
_entity_poly.pdbx_seq_one_letter_code
_entity_poly.pdbx_strand_id
1 'polypeptide(L)'
;MGIPTALREPADYLRLGYNFQDYDKRLSASWKFLRSATAEQVEAQITRIFEADNRLVSGTILRRLLDPAPRFNEWQHTCYGLWSGDSMVPPAHLGKSFDGNHTHYLTSGSTHIDSQDIEDMIRHITEHGYGRFGNQGGQLIILAHPNEIEDMTFWRAGVEYAAGKVPKFDFVPSQAAPAYFTTEHLVGAVAPSEFEGLQVLGSYGDAWLIESHYVPSGYVIVAATGGLDSDRNPIGFREHINPAYQGLRHIPGRGPYPLTDSFYARGFGVGVRHRGAAVVMQVTTNGSYTAPAIQT
;
A
#
# COMPACT_ATOMS: atom_id res chain seq x y z
N MET A 1 -1.34 -7.04 -48.41
CA MET A 1 -0.38 -7.79 -47.58
C MET A 1 0.32 -6.78 -46.70
N GLY A 2 -0.07 -6.70 -45.42
CA GLY A 2 0.47 -5.72 -44.48
C GLY A 2 1.88 -6.12 -44.07
N ILE A 3 2.83 -5.19 -44.17
CA ILE A 3 4.21 -5.39 -43.71
C ILE A 3 4.16 -5.53 -42.19
N PRO A 4 4.64 -6.63 -41.60
CA PRO A 4 4.72 -6.76 -40.15
C PRO A 4 5.66 -5.69 -39.59
N THR A 5 5.13 -4.79 -38.77
CA THR A 5 5.93 -3.90 -37.93
C THR A 5 6.26 -4.62 -36.63
N ALA A 6 7.49 -4.44 -36.13
CA ALA A 6 7.86 -4.98 -34.83
C ALA A 6 6.91 -4.42 -33.75
N LEU A 7 6.42 -5.29 -32.87
CA LEU A 7 5.76 -4.89 -31.64
C LEU A 7 6.82 -4.19 -30.78
N ARG A 8 6.96 -2.87 -30.95
CA ARG A 8 7.55 -2.04 -29.90
C ARG A 8 6.50 -1.96 -28.83
N GLU A 9 6.77 -2.58 -27.69
CA GLU A 9 6.05 -2.26 -26.45
C GLU A 9 5.97 -0.72 -26.37
N PRO A 10 4.78 -0.13 -26.24
CA PRO A 10 4.65 1.32 -26.26
C PRO A 10 5.62 1.89 -25.24
N ALA A 11 6.51 2.77 -25.69
CA ALA A 11 7.54 3.41 -24.87
C ALA A 11 6.96 4.45 -23.89
N ASP A 12 5.69 4.28 -23.52
CA ASP A 12 4.94 5.11 -22.57
C ASP A 12 5.07 4.58 -21.13
N TYR A 13 5.97 3.63 -20.88
CA TYR A 13 6.36 3.31 -19.52
C TYR A 13 7.42 4.31 -19.05
N LEU A 14 6.99 5.26 -18.21
CA LEU A 14 7.91 6.12 -17.47
C LEU A 14 8.86 5.21 -16.67
N ARG A 15 10.14 5.21 -17.01
CA ARG A 15 11.16 4.49 -16.23
C ARG A 15 11.32 5.22 -14.90
N LEU A 16 10.63 4.72 -13.89
CA LEU A 16 10.67 5.24 -12.54
C LEU A 16 11.87 4.65 -11.79
N GLY A 17 12.68 5.52 -11.18
CA GLY A 17 13.73 5.08 -10.27
C GLY A 17 13.15 4.49 -9.00
N TYR A 18 13.81 3.48 -8.46
CA TYR A 18 13.60 3.00 -7.08
C TYR A 18 14.76 3.49 -6.23
N ASN A 19 14.48 3.98 -5.03
CA ASN A 19 15.55 4.25 -4.07
C ASN A 19 16.17 2.93 -3.60
N PHE A 20 17.34 2.99 -2.96
CA PHE A 20 17.92 1.87 -2.23
C PHE A 20 18.66 2.42 -1.03
N GLN A 21 18.44 1.84 0.15
CA GLN A 21 19.08 2.25 1.38
C GLN A 21 19.38 1.04 2.26
N ASP A 22 20.55 1.04 2.89
CA ASP A 22 20.88 0.12 3.97
C ASP A 22 20.39 0.67 5.31
N TYR A 23 19.67 -0.19 6.04
CA TYR A 23 19.19 0.08 7.38
C TYR A 23 19.85 -0.89 8.36
N ASP A 24 20.32 -0.39 9.49
CA ASP A 24 20.91 -1.20 10.53
C ASP A 24 20.42 -0.83 11.93
N LYS A 25 20.38 -1.83 12.81
CA LYS A 25 20.23 -1.66 14.26
C LYS A 25 21.27 -2.49 14.98
N ARG A 26 21.89 -1.88 15.99
CA ARG A 26 22.83 -2.55 16.88
C ARG A 26 22.09 -3.10 18.10
N LEU A 27 22.33 -4.36 18.41
CA LEU A 27 22.07 -4.94 19.72
C LEU A 27 23.41 -5.04 20.46
N SER A 28 23.50 -4.43 21.64
CA SER A 28 24.73 -4.41 22.44
C SER A 28 24.38 -4.62 23.90
N ALA A 29 24.99 -5.64 24.51
CA ALA A 29 24.84 -5.95 25.92
C ALA A 29 26.21 -6.01 26.60
N SER A 30 26.29 -5.57 27.86
CA SER A 30 27.50 -5.81 28.65
C SER A 30 27.58 -7.26 29.10
N TRP A 31 28.79 -7.79 29.27
CA TRP A 31 28.98 -9.13 29.84
C TRP A 31 28.30 -9.26 31.23
N LYS A 32 28.21 -8.16 31.99
CA LYS A 32 27.54 -8.13 33.30
C LYS A 32 26.03 -8.33 33.17
N PHE A 33 25.41 -7.70 32.17
CA PHE A 33 23.99 -7.91 31.88
C PHE A 33 23.76 -9.34 31.43
N LEU A 34 24.54 -9.85 30.45
CA LEU A 34 24.36 -11.21 29.94
C LEU A 34 24.60 -12.30 30.99
N ARG A 35 25.47 -12.06 31.98
CA ARG A 35 25.67 -12.97 33.12
C ARG A 35 24.43 -13.07 34.03
N SER A 36 23.62 -12.03 34.09
CA SER A 36 22.51 -11.90 35.05
C SER A 36 21.13 -11.88 34.39
N ALA A 37 21.06 -11.75 33.07
CA ALA A 37 19.82 -11.74 32.30
C ALA A 37 19.30 -13.16 32.09
N THR A 38 17.98 -13.30 32.02
CA THR A 38 17.35 -14.56 31.59
C THR A 38 17.32 -14.63 30.06
N ALA A 39 17.11 -15.84 29.52
CA ALA A 39 17.00 -16.03 28.07
C ALA A 39 15.87 -15.17 27.47
N GLU A 40 14.73 -15.08 28.16
CA GLU A 40 13.55 -14.33 27.73
C GLU A 40 13.84 -12.82 27.60
N GLN A 41 14.69 -12.27 28.48
CA GLN A 41 15.07 -10.86 28.40
C GLN A 41 15.93 -10.55 27.17
N VAL A 42 16.75 -11.51 26.74
CA VAL A 42 17.57 -11.38 25.53
C VAL A 42 16.70 -11.61 24.29
N GLU A 43 15.83 -12.63 24.30
CA GLU A 43 14.90 -12.92 23.22
C GLU A 43 13.93 -11.76 22.97
N ALA A 44 13.41 -11.12 24.02
CA ALA A 44 12.54 -9.95 23.88
C ALA A 44 13.21 -8.78 23.12
N GLN A 45 14.53 -8.62 23.23
CA GLN A 45 15.25 -7.61 22.45
C GLN A 45 15.31 -7.99 20.96
N ILE A 46 15.47 -9.28 20.65
CA ILE A 46 15.51 -9.80 19.29
C ILE A 46 14.11 -9.73 18.64
N THR A 47 13.04 -10.10 19.37
CA THR A 47 11.66 -9.98 18.90
C THR A 47 11.32 -8.54 18.49
N ARG A 48 11.74 -7.56 19.29
CA ARG A 48 11.57 -6.12 18.95
C ARG A 48 12.30 -5.71 17.68
N ILE A 49 13.39 -6.39 17.31
CA ILE A 49 14.11 -6.14 16.07
C ILE A 49 13.30 -6.66 14.88
N PHE A 50 12.72 -7.87 14.97
CA PHE A 50 11.83 -8.39 13.95
C PHE A 50 10.58 -7.52 13.76
N GLU A 51 9.97 -7.06 14.86
CA GLU A 51 8.84 -6.11 14.80
C GLU A 51 9.24 -4.78 14.17
N ALA A 52 10.41 -4.23 14.53
CA ALA A 52 10.90 -2.98 13.96
C ALA A 52 11.21 -3.12 12.47
N ASP A 53 11.75 -4.25 12.04
CA ASP A 53 12.04 -4.55 10.65
C ASP A 53 10.75 -4.69 9.81
N ASN A 54 9.72 -5.35 10.33
CA ASN A 54 8.40 -5.41 9.67
C ASN A 54 7.77 -4.00 9.57
N ARG A 55 7.84 -3.19 10.63
CA ARG A 55 7.39 -1.78 10.61
C ARG A 55 8.17 -0.95 9.59
N LEU A 56 9.48 -1.16 9.50
CA LEU A 56 10.35 -0.44 8.57
C LEU A 56 9.97 -0.75 7.12
N VAL A 57 9.80 -2.01 6.74
CA VAL A 57 9.42 -2.40 5.37
C VAL A 57 8.02 -1.89 5.02
N SER A 58 7.02 -2.25 5.83
CA SER A 58 5.63 -1.86 5.60
C SER A 58 5.45 -0.34 5.61
N GLY A 59 6.06 0.34 6.58
CA GLY A 59 6.00 1.79 6.69
C GLY A 59 6.72 2.51 5.55
N THR A 60 7.81 1.93 5.00
CA THR A 60 8.51 2.52 3.85
C THR A 60 7.71 2.37 2.56
N ILE A 61 7.03 1.24 2.36
CA ILE A 61 6.09 1.02 1.24
C ILE A 61 4.93 2.02 1.33
N LEU A 62 4.26 2.09 2.48
CA LEU A 62 3.14 3.00 2.70
C LEU A 62 3.56 4.45 2.57
N ARG A 63 4.73 4.83 3.08
CA ARG A 63 5.28 6.19 2.93
C ARG A 63 5.46 6.52 1.46
N ARG A 64 5.99 5.61 0.64
CA ARG A 64 6.17 5.89 -0.79
C ARG A 64 4.84 6.07 -1.51
N LEU A 65 3.79 5.37 -1.08
CA LEU A 65 2.45 5.53 -1.63
C LEU A 65 1.81 6.87 -1.23
N LEU A 66 1.90 7.22 0.05
CA LEU A 66 1.23 8.37 0.67
C LEU A 66 2.00 9.70 0.53
N ASP A 67 3.30 9.66 0.27
CA ASP A 67 4.13 10.86 0.07
C ASP A 67 4.20 11.21 -1.43
N PRO A 68 3.65 12.36 -1.88
CA PRO A 68 3.74 12.80 -3.27
C PRO A 68 5.15 13.30 -3.64
N ALA A 69 6.00 13.61 -2.67
CA ALA A 69 7.26 14.28 -2.94
C ALA A 69 8.19 13.39 -3.80
N PRO A 70 8.77 13.95 -4.88
CA PRO A 70 9.81 13.26 -5.63
C PRO A 70 11.05 13.08 -4.74
N ARG A 71 11.71 11.93 -4.87
CA ARG A 71 12.97 11.62 -4.19
C ARG A 71 14.04 11.34 -5.22
N PHE A 72 15.30 11.36 -4.80
CA PHE A 72 16.41 10.91 -5.64
C PHE A 72 16.88 9.54 -5.16
N ASN A 73 17.21 8.66 -6.10
CA ASN A 73 17.92 7.43 -5.78
C ASN A 73 19.44 7.67 -5.71
N GLU A 74 20.20 6.61 -5.47
CA GLU A 74 21.66 6.63 -5.33
C GLU A 74 22.40 7.09 -6.60
N TRP A 75 21.73 7.10 -7.75
CA TRP A 75 22.25 7.59 -9.04
C TRP A 75 21.68 8.97 -9.42
N GLN A 76 21.00 9.65 -8.49
CA GLN A 76 20.35 10.94 -8.71
C GLN A 76 19.22 10.91 -9.76
N HIS A 77 18.65 9.75 -10.06
CA HIS A 77 17.41 9.69 -10.83
C HIS A 77 16.21 10.02 -9.94
N THR A 78 15.25 10.75 -10.50
CA THR A 78 14.02 11.12 -9.82
C THR A 78 13.09 9.91 -9.67
N CYS A 79 12.72 9.61 -8.44
CA CYS A 79 11.72 8.63 -8.04
C CYS A 79 10.43 9.38 -7.69
N TYR A 80 9.45 9.34 -8.58
CA TYR A 80 8.17 10.03 -8.39
C TYR A 80 7.22 9.26 -7.47
N GLY A 81 6.25 9.99 -6.90
CA GLY A 81 5.07 9.41 -6.25
C GLY A 81 4.03 8.95 -7.26
N LEU A 82 2.80 8.76 -6.80
CA LEU A 82 1.63 8.64 -7.68
C LEU A 82 1.47 9.94 -8.50
N TRP A 83 0.50 10.00 -9.41
CA TRP A 83 0.23 11.26 -10.11
C TRP A 83 -0.06 12.37 -9.09
N SER A 84 0.64 13.49 -9.17
CA SER A 84 0.69 14.49 -8.10
C SER A 84 0.53 15.93 -8.60
N GLY A 85 -0.03 16.11 -9.79
CA GLY A 85 -0.10 17.42 -10.44
C GLY A 85 1.27 18.04 -10.74
N ASP A 86 2.28 17.20 -11.03
CA ASP A 86 3.67 17.59 -11.25
C ASP A 86 3.95 18.05 -12.69
N SER A 87 2.93 18.51 -13.42
CA SER A 87 2.94 18.86 -14.85
C SER A 87 3.17 17.68 -15.80
N MET A 88 3.44 16.48 -15.28
CA MET A 88 3.52 15.28 -16.12
C MET A 88 2.11 14.79 -16.44
N VAL A 89 1.84 14.59 -17.73
CA VAL A 89 0.52 14.16 -18.21
C VAL A 89 0.41 12.63 -18.15
N PRO A 90 -0.58 12.07 -17.43
CA PRO A 90 -0.83 10.64 -17.47
C PRO A 90 -1.14 10.13 -18.89
N PRO A 91 -0.71 8.89 -19.25
CA PRO A 91 -1.07 8.29 -20.53
C PRO A 91 -2.58 8.22 -20.73
N ALA A 92 -3.05 8.53 -21.94
CA ALA A 92 -4.47 8.44 -22.28
C ALA A 92 -4.94 6.97 -22.26
N HIS A 93 -6.18 6.73 -21.83
CA HIS A 93 -6.74 5.39 -21.73
C HIS A 93 -8.20 5.34 -22.20
N LEU A 94 -8.52 4.44 -23.14
CA LEU A 94 -9.87 4.22 -23.69
C LEU A 94 -10.64 5.51 -24.03
N GLY A 95 -9.95 6.50 -24.60
CA GLY A 95 -10.54 7.79 -25.00
C GLY A 95 -10.60 8.86 -23.90
N LYS A 96 -10.17 8.54 -22.67
CA LYS A 96 -9.88 9.57 -21.65
C LYS A 96 -8.47 10.11 -21.83
N SER A 97 -8.39 11.43 -21.92
CA SER A 97 -7.16 12.20 -21.82
C SER A 97 -7.06 12.87 -20.45
N PHE A 98 -5.84 13.04 -19.95
CA PHE A 98 -5.55 13.70 -18.70
C PHE A 98 -4.77 14.99 -18.95
N ASP A 99 -4.63 15.82 -17.92
CA ASP A 99 -3.78 17.00 -17.93
C ASP A 99 -2.62 16.85 -16.93
N GLY A 100 -1.70 17.82 -16.91
CA GLY A 100 -0.56 17.83 -16.01
C GLY A 100 -0.90 18.15 -14.55
N ASN A 101 -2.15 18.50 -14.25
CA ASN A 101 -2.65 18.76 -12.90
C ASN A 101 -3.35 17.53 -12.29
N HIS A 102 -3.50 16.46 -13.06
CA HIS A 102 -4.11 15.23 -12.60
C HIS A 102 -3.38 14.66 -11.37
N THR A 103 -4.15 14.30 -10.35
CA THR A 103 -3.64 13.86 -9.05
C THR A 103 -4.35 12.62 -8.54
N HIS A 104 -3.59 11.79 -7.87
CA HIS A 104 -4.01 10.59 -7.15
C HIS A 104 -3.89 10.78 -5.62
N TYR A 105 -3.73 12.03 -5.19
CA TYR A 105 -3.72 12.47 -3.80
C TYR A 105 -4.97 13.32 -3.57
N LEU A 106 -6.01 12.69 -3.02
CA LEU A 106 -7.35 13.27 -2.86
C LEU A 106 -7.63 13.66 -1.41
N THR A 107 -8.64 14.51 -1.21
CA THR A 107 -9.18 14.86 0.10
C THR A 107 -10.68 14.58 0.10
N SER A 108 -11.24 14.01 1.17
CA SER A 108 -12.69 13.73 1.25
C SER A 108 -13.55 15.00 1.33
N GLY A 109 -12.98 16.11 1.80
CA GLY A 109 -13.76 17.32 2.12
C GLY A 109 -14.63 17.17 3.37
N SER A 110 -14.42 16.12 4.16
CA SER A 110 -15.23 15.72 5.33
C SER A 110 -14.33 15.18 6.45
N THR A 111 -14.85 15.15 7.69
CA THR A 111 -14.18 14.46 8.81
C THR A 111 -14.45 12.95 8.84
N HIS A 112 -15.36 12.47 7.98
CA HIS A 112 -15.71 11.07 7.83
C HIS A 112 -15.57 10.66 6.36
N ILE A 113 -15.23 9.39 6.14
CA ILE A 113 -15.24 8.79 4.80
C ILE A 113 -16.67 8.49 4.40
N ASP A 114 -17.02 8.74 3.14
CA ASP A 114 -18.33 8.37 2.59
C ASP A 114 -18.21 7.40 1.40
N SER A 115 -19.35 6.89 0.93
CA SER A 115 -19.39 5.93 -0.17
C SER A 115 -18.92 6.55 -1.49
N GLN A 116 -19.23 7.82 -1.73
CA GLN A 116 -18.80 8.52 -2.94
C GLN A 116 -17.28 8.67 -2.96
N ASP A 117 -16.64 8.90 -1.82
CA ASP A 117 -15.19 8.96 -1.71
C ASP A 117 -14.53 7.67 -2.25
N ILE A 118 -15.00 6.50 -1.80
CA ILE A 118 -14.48 5.20 -2.22
C ILE A 118 -14.78 4.93 -3.70
N GLU A 119 -15.99 5.26 -4.15
CA GLU A 119 -16.36 5.12 -5.56
C GLU A 119 -15.56 6.05 -6.47
N ASP A 120 -15.20 7.24 -6.01
CA ASP A 120 -14.36 8.19 -6.72
C ASP A 120 -12.93 7.66 -6.79
N MET A 121 -12.39 7.12 -5.68
CA MET A 121 -11.09 6.45 -5.67
C MET A 121 -11.03 5.25 -6.63
N ILE A 122 -12.04 4.37 -6.62
CA ILE A 122 -12.12 3.24 -7.57
C ILE A 122 -12.15 3.75 -9.02
N ARG A 123 -12.90 4.83 -9.28
CA ARG A 123 -12.97 5.44 -10.61
C ARG A 123 -11.63 6.02 -11.06
N HIS A 124 -10.92 6.70 -10.16
CA HIS A 124 -9.59 7.25 -10.39
C HIS A 124 -8.59 6.17 -10.83
N ILE A 125 -8.69 4.94 -10.34
CA ILE A 125 -7.81 3.84 -10.78
C ILE A 125 -8.29 3.26 -12.12
N THR A 126 -9.59 3.00 -12.23
CA THR A 126 -10.18 2.31 -13.40
C THR A 126 -10.21 3.17 -14.66
N GLU A 127 -10.10 4.49 -14.56
CA GLU A 127 -9.94 5.40 -15.70
C GLU A 127 -8.55 5.34 -16.33
N HIS A 128 -7.52 4.87 -15.60
CA HIS A 128 -6.19 4.57 -16.14
C HIS A 128 -6.05 3.13 -16.64
N GLY A 129 -7.11 2.33 -16.55
CA GLY A 129 -7.14 0.95 -17.04
C GLY A 129 -6.69 -0.11 -16.04
N TYR A 130 -6.49 0.25 -14.78
CA TYR A 130 -6.16 -0.69 -13.71
C TYR A 130 -7.43 -1.22 -13.00
N GLY A 131 -7.28 -2.32 -12.26
CA GLY A 131 -8.33 -2.81 -11.35
C GLY A 131 -9.57 -3.43 -12.01
N ARG A 132 -9.51 -3.78 -13.30
CA ARG A 132 -10.63 -4.46 -13.99
C ARG A 132 -10.45 -5.97 -13.97
N PHE A 133 -11.51 -6.67 -13.55
CA PHE A 133 -11.60 -8.12 -13.58
C PHE A 133 -11.48 -8.68 -15.01
N GLY A 134 -10.66 -9.73 -15.20
CA GLY A 134 -10.45 -10.43 -16.47
C GLY A 134 -8.99 -10.81 -16.71
N ASN A 135 -8.64 -11.26 -17.93
CA ASN A 135 -7.26 -11.65 -18.34
C ASN A 135 -6.20 -10.53 -18.19
N GLN A 136 -6.59 -9.31 -17.80
CA GLN A 136 -5.70 -8.19 -17.45
C GLN A 136 -5.46 -8.04 -15.94
N GLY A 137 -6.01 -8.94 -15.12
CA GLY A 137 -5.51 -9.43 -13.82
C GLY A 137 -5.08 -8.37 -12.80
N GLY A 138 -5.99 -7.48 -12.40
CA GLY A 138 -5.80 -6.63 -11.22
C GLY A 138 -7.02 -6.70 -10.30
N GLN A 139 -6.81 -7.05 -9.04
CA GLN A 139 -7.80 -6.99 -7.96
C GLN A 139 -7.74 -5.60 -7.31
N LEU A 140 -8.88 -4.95 -7.11
CA LEU A 140 -8.94 -3.73 -6.31
C LEU A 140 -8.97 -4.08 -4.83
N ILE A 141 -8.10 -3.44 -4.06
CA ILE A 141 -8.07 -3.54 -2.60
C ILE A 141 -8.22 -2.14 -2.00
N ILE A 142 -8.96 -2.06 -0.91
CA ILE A 142 -9.08 -0.90 -0.04
C ILE A 142 -8.28 -1.21 1.21
N LEU A 143 -7.27 -0.40 1.50
CA LEU A 143 -6.53 -0.44 2.75
C LEU A 143 -6.95 0.77 3.59
N ALA A 144 -7.52 0.50 4.75
CA ALA A 144 -7.95 1.51 5.69
C ALA A 144 -7.54 1.13 7.10
N HIS A 145 -7.33 2.15 7.93
CA HIS A 145 -7.17 1.97 9.36
C HIS A 145 -8.55 1.70 9.99
N PRO A 146 -8.65 0.92 11.08
CA PRO A 146 -9.95 0.54 11.65
C PRO A 146 -10.87 1.71 12.04
N ASN A 147 -10.31 2.88 12.36
CA ASN A 147 -11.09 4.09 12.67
C ASN A 147 -11.92 4.59 11.47
N GLU A 148 -11.59 4.17 10.26
CA GLU A 148 -12.24 4.60 9.01
C GLU A 148 -13.12 3.50 8.40
N ILE A 149 -13.18 2.31 9.02
CA ILE A 149 -13.84 1.13 8.46
C ILE A 149 -15.30 1.01 8.89
N GLU A 150 -15.62 1.41 10.13
CA GLU A 150 -16.95 1.17 10.72
C GLU A 150 -18.07 1.65 9.80
N ASP A 151 -17.99 2.91 9.34
CA ASP A 151 -18.97 3.52 8.44
C ASP A 151 -19.13 2.75 7.12
N MET A 152 -18.03 2.20 6.57
CA MET A 152 -18.03 1.48 5.29
C MET A 152 -18.82 0.17 5.34
N THR A 153 -18.73 -0.55 6.45
CA THR A 153 -19.29 -1.90 6.59
C THR A 153 -20.82 -1.94 6.66
N PHE A 154 -21.45 -0.78 6.89
CA PHE A 154 -22.91 -0.65 6.99
C PHE A 154 -23.59 -0.19 5.71
N TRP A 155 -22.83 0.19 4.68
CA TRP A 155 -23.40 0.77 3.46
C TRP A 155 -24.32 -0.18 2.72
N ARG A 156 -25.51 0.30 2.41
CA ARG A 156 -26.50 -0.35 1.56
C ARG A 156 -26.77 0.49 0.32
N ALA A 157 -26.92 -0.18 -0.81
CA ALA A 157 -27.18 0.47 -2.08
C ALA A 157 -28.49 1.26 -2.01
N GLY A 158 -28.47 2.52 -2.45
CA GLY A 158 -29.68 3.34 -2.46
C GLY A 158 -30.09 3.95 -1.11
N VAL A 159 -29.37 3.67 -0.02
CA VAL A 159 -29.66 4.22 1.31
C VAL A 159 -28.71 5.39 1.60
N GLU A 160 -29.25 6.52 2.04
CA GLU A 160 -28.45 7.70 2.37
C GLU A 160 -27.85 7.60 3.78
N TYR A 161 -26.51 7.60 3.88
CA TYR A 161 -25.77 7.57 5.16
C TYR A 161 -25.12 8.92 5.49
N ALA A 162 -24.90 9.76 4.48
CA ALA A 162 -24.45 11.13 4.63
C ALA A 162 -25.20 12.02 3.63
N ALA A 163 -25.33 13.31 3.91
CA ALA A 163 -26.16 14.22 3.14
C ALA A 163 -25.79 14.24 1.65
N GLY A 164 -26.71 13.78 0.79
CA GLY A 164 -26.54 13.66 -0.66
C GLY A 164 -25.64 12.50 -1.10
N LYS A 165 -25.23 11.61 -0.20
CA LYS A 165 -24.31 10.50 -0.45
C LYS A 165 -25.05 9.17 -0.34
N VAL A 166 -25.26 8.55 -1.50
CA VAL A 166 -26.00 7.31 -1.63
C VAL A 166 -25.08 6.27 -2.27
N PRO A 167 -24.69 5.20 -1.54
CA PRO A 167 -23.87 4.12 -2.08
C PRO A 167 -24.51 3.49 -3.32
N LYS A 168 -23.70 3.19 -4.33
CA LYS A 168 -24.14 2.40 -5.51
C LYS A 168 -24.19 0.91 -5.23
N PHE A 169 -23.39 0.44 -4.27
CA PHE A 169 -23.23 -0.97 -3.93
C PHE A 169 -23.55 -1.20 -2.46
N ASP A 170 -24.02 -2.41 -2.16
CA ASP A 170 -24.04 -2.92 -0.79
C ASP A 170 -22.63 -3.34 -0.37
N PHE A 171 -22.27 -3.08 0.87
CA PHE A 171 -21.15 -3.77 1.48
C PHE A 171 -21.54 -5.23 1.74
N VAL A 172 -20.72 -6.16 1.26
CA VAL A 172 -20.93 -7.60 1.43
C VAL A 172 -19.79 -8.16 2.28
N PRO A 173 -20.07 -8.64 3.51
CA PRO A 173 -19.05 -9.27 4.35
C PRO A 173 -18.38 -10.47 3.65
N SER A 174 -17.11 -10.71 3.95
CA SER A 174 -16.35 -11.82 3.36
C SER A 174 -16.75 -13.18 3.94
N GLN A 175 -16.19 -14.26 3.38
CA GLN A 175 -16.33 -15.61 3.94
C GLN A 175 -15.77 -15.75 5.38
N ALA A 176 -14.93 -14.81 5.84
CA ALA A 176 -14.40 -14.81 7.20
C ALA A 176 -15.36 -14.19 8.23
N ALA A 177 -16.47 -13.59 7.79
CA ALA A 177 -17.40 -12.92 8.69
C ALA A 177 -18.04 -13.92 9.67
N PRO A 178 -18.30 -13.50 10.93
CA PRO A 178 -19.04 -14.33 11.89
C PRO A 178 -20.39 -14.76 11.34
N ALA A 179 -20.88 -15.95 11.70
CA ALA A 179 -22.20 -16.41 11.26
C ALA A 179 -23.31 -15.50 11.78
N TYR A 180 -24.21 -15.08 10.89
CA TYR A 180 -25.39 -14.27 11.21
C TYR A 180 -26.62 -14.81 10.49
N PHE A 181 -27.81 -14.55 11.05
CA PHE A 181 -29.07 -14.83 10.38
C PHE A 181 -29.49 -13.61 9.56
N THR A 182 -29.78 -13.83 8.28
CA THR A 182 -30.39 -12.80 7.42
C THR A 182 -31.46 -13.43 6.53
N THR A 183 -32.46 -12.63 6.17
CA THR A 183 -33.47 -12.97 5.17
C THR A 183 -33.07 -12.55 3.76
N GLU A 184 -31.90 -11.91 3.62
CA GLU A 184 -31.37 -11.41 2.36
C GLU A 184 -30.69 -12.54 1.56
N HIS A 185 -30.83 -12.52 0.24
CA HIS A 185 -30.14 -13.43 -0.66
C HIS A 185 -29.06 -12.68 -1.43
N LEU A 186 -27.82 -13.15 -1.34
CA LEU A 186 -26.73 -12.63 -2.14
C LEU A 186 -26.85 -13.12 -3.59
N VAL A 187 -26.69 -12.20 -4.55
CA VAL A 187 -26.56 -12.52 -5.97
C VAL A 187 -25.12 -12.22 -6.39
N GLY A 188 -24.33 -13.26 -6.64
CA GLY A 188 -22.91 -13.13 -7.02
C GLY A 188 -21.97 -13.95 -6.13
N ALA A 189 -20.66 -13.68 -6.25
CA ALA A 189 -19.63 -14.30 -5.43
C ALA A 189 -19.33 -13.45 -4.19
N VAL A 190 -19.08 -14.11 -3.06
CA VAL A 190 -18.58 -13.48 -1.83
C VAL A 190 -17.07 -13.29 -1.94
N ALA A 191 -16.55 -12.19 -1.39
CA ALA A 191 -15.11 -12.01 -1.23
C ALA A 191 -14.48 -13.18 -0.44
N PRO A 192 -13.26 -13.61 -0.80
CA PRO A 192 -12.56 -14.67 -0.07
C PRO A 192 -12.29 -14.26 1.38
N SER A 193 -12.01 -15.23 2.26
CA SER A 193 -11.65 -14.96 3.65
C SER A 193 -10.31 -14.22 3.79
N GLU A 194 -9.38 -14.50 2.87
CA GLU A 194 -8.04 -13.95 2.85
C GLU A 194 -7.58 -13.64 1.43
N PHE A 195 -6.64 -12.71 1.32
CA PHE A 195 -5.91 -12.41 0.11
C PHE A 195 -4.44 -12.23 0.44
N GLU A 196 -3.58 -13.12 -0.07
CA GLU A 196 -2.12 -13.09 0.16
C GLU A 196 -1.74 -13.03 1.66
N GLY A 197 -2.49 -13.76 2.50
CA GLY A 197 -2.30 -13.78 3.97
C GLY A 197 -2.89 -12.59 4.72
N LEU A 198 -3.55 -11.65 4.04
CA LEU A 198 -4.30 -10.56 4.66
C LEU A 198 -5.78 -10.94 4.79
N GLN A 199 -6.36 -10.74 5.96
CA GLN A 199 -7.79 -10.95 6.16
C GLN A 199 -8.60 -9.92 5.37
N VAL A 200 -9.54 -10.40 4.56
CA VAL A 200 -10.49 -9.56 3.84
C VAL A 200 -11.74 -9.45 4.71
N LEU A 201 -12.18 -8.24 5.02
CA LEU A 201 -13.39 -8.00 5.80
C LEU A 201 -14.67 -8.16 4.95
N GLY A 202 -14.59 -7.76 3.69
CA GLY A 202 -15.70 -7.83 2.75
C GLY A 202 -15.38 -7.17 1.43
N SER A 203 -16.39 -7.05 0.58
CA SER A 203 -16.31 -6.36 -0.71
C SER A 203 -17.26 -5.17 -0.75
N TYR A 204 -16.81 -4.10 -1.41
CA TYR A 204 -17.62 -2.96 -1.79
C TYR A 204 -17.47 -2.73 -3.30
N GLY A 205 -18.51 -3.07 -4.06
CA GLY A 205 -18.42 -3.21 -5.51
C GLY A 205 -17.34 -4.23 -5.88
N ASP A 206 -16.39 -3.81 -6.72
CA ASP A 206 -15.30 -4.64 -7.22
C ASP A 206 -14.07 -4.70 -6.29
N ALA A 207 -14.07 -3.92 -5.20
CA ALA A 207 -12.92 -3.76 -4.32
C ALA A 207 -13.08 -4.54 -3.01
N TRP A 208 -11.97 -5.12 -2.52
CA TRP A 208 -11.93 -5.85 -1.26
C TRP A 208 -11.40 -4.96 -0.13
N LEU A 209 -12.14 -4.89 0.98
CA LEU A 209 -11.76 -4.13 2.15
C LEU A 209 -10.83 -4.96 3.04
N ILE A 210 -9.65 -4.42 3.29
CA ILE A 210 -8.63 -4.99 4.17
C ILE A 210 -8.28 -3.95 5.23
N GLU A 211 -8.43 -4.34 6.48
CA GLU A 211 -8.03 -3.54 7.63
C GLU A 211 -6.52 -3.61 7.86
N SER A 212 -5.88 -2.46 8.11
CA SER A 212 -4.47 -2.43 8.45
C SER A 212 -4.13 -1.28 9.38
N HIS A 213 -3.64 -1.61 10.58
CA HIS A 213 -3.08 -0.64 11.52
C HIS A 213 -1.78 0.02 11.04
N TYR A 214 -1.16 -0.48 9.96
CA TYR A 214 0.00 0.17 9.35
C TYR A 214 -0.40 1.41 8.54
N VAL A 215 -1.65 1.46 8.05
CA VAL A 215 -2.19 2.66 7.40
C VAL A 215 -2.42 3.72 8.48
N PRO A 216 -1.94 4.97 8.29
CA PRO A 216 -2.21 6.03 9.24
C PRO A 216 -3.71 6.36 9.31
N SER A 217 -4.26 6.53 10.52
CA SER A 217 -5.62 7.04 10.68
C SER A 217 -5.77 8.42 10.02
N GLY A 218 -6.94 8.66 9.43
CA GLY A 218 -7.24 9.79 8.57
C GLY A 218 -6.85 9.56 7.10
N TYR A 219 -6.41 8.35 6.72
CA TYR A 219 -6.03 8.03 5.34
C TYR A 219 -6.64 6.71 4.89
N VAL A 220 -7.13 6.72 3.65
CA VAL A 220 -7.62 5.54 2.95
C VAL A 220 -6.82 5.38 1.66
N ILE A 221 -6.52 4.15 1.31
CA ILE A 221 -5.80 3.79 0.09
C ILE A 221 -6.69 2.86 -0.72
N VAL A 222 -6.82 3.11 -2.01
CA VAL A 222 -7.31 2.11 -2.96
C VAL A 222 -6.17 1.78 -3.91
N ALA A 223 -5.94 0.50 -4.16
CA ALA A 223 -4.88 0.02 -5.04
C ALA A 223 -5.37 -1.13 -5.92
N ALA A 224 -4.94 -1.15 -7.17
CA ALA A 224 -5.03 -2.31 -8.04
C ALA A 224 -3.76 -3.16 -7.89
N THR A 225 -3.92 -4.40 -7.44
CA THR A 225 -2.83 -5.35 -7.24
C THR A 225 -2.99 -6.56 -8.16
N GLY A 226 -1.88 -7.05 -8.69
CA GLY A 226 -1.87 -8.30 -9.46
C GLY A 226 -1.55 -9.54 -8.62
N GLY A 227 -1.52 -9.42 -7.29
CA GLY A 227 -1.08 -10.46 -6.37
C GLY A 227 0.36 -10.28 -5.89
N LEU A 228 0.87 -11.27 -5.16
CA LEU A 228 2.23 -11.25 -4.62
C LEU A 228 3.29 -11.06 -5.73
N ASP A 229 4.23 -10.13 -5.52
CA ASP A 229 5.34 -9.80 -6.43
C ASP A 229 4.96 -9.49 -7.88
N SER A 230 3.68 -9.19 -8.13
CA SER A 230 3.21 -8.91 -9.48
C SER A 230 3.78 -7.62 -10.02
N ASP A 231 4.19 -7.65 -11.28
CA ASP A 231 4.67 -6.48 -12.00
C ASP A 231 3.61 -5.40 -12.19
N ARG A 232 2.34 -5.73 -11.93
CA ARG A 232 1.20 -4.81 -11.99
C ARG A 232 0.98 -4.03 -10.69
N ASN A 233 1.71 -4.34 -9.63
CA ASN A 233 1.55 -3.66 -8.35
C ASN A 233 1.99 -2.18 -8.44
N PRO A 234 1.30 -1.27 -7.73
CA PRO A 234 1.59 0.16 -7.80
C PRO A 234 2.98 0.50 -7.26
N ILE A 235 3.46 -0.25 -6.27
CA ILE A 235 4.78 -0.09 -5.66
C ILE A 235 5.66 -1.28 -6.03
N GLY A 236 6.88 -0.99 -6.48
CA GLY A 236 7.95 -1.97 -6.62
C GLY A 236 8.80 -2.03 -5.35
N PHE A 237 9.15 -3.24 -4.93
CA PHE A 237 10.14 -3.50 -3.91
C PHE A 237 11.46 -3.88 -4.58
N ARG A 238 12.56 -3.29 -4.13
CA ARG A 238 13.89 -3.53 -4.67
C ARG A 238 14.77 -4.14 -3.61
N GLU A 239 15.28 -5.33 -3.88
CA GLU A 239 16.33 -5.94 -3.09
C GLU A 239 17.69 -5.85 -3.78
N HIS A 240 18.74 -6.16 -3.01
CA HIS A 240 20.08 -6.25 -3.55
C HIS A 240 20.20 -7.44 -4.53
N ILE A 241 20.99 -7.27 -5.60
CA ILE A 241 21.16 -8.32 -6.64
C ILE A 241 21.87 -9.57 -6.12
N ASN A 242 22.78 -9.41 -5.15
CA ASN A 242 23.41 -10.52 -4.45
C ASN A 242 22.45 -11.08 -3.37
N PRO A 243 22.03 -12.35 -3.47
CA PRO A 243 21.13 -12.98 -2.50
C PRO A 243 21.64 -12.93 -1.04
N ALA A 244 22.96 -12.89 -0.84
CA ALA A 244 23.55 -12.80 0.50
C ALA A 244 23.25 -11.47 1.23
N TYR A 245 22.70 -10.47 0.53
CA TYR A 245 22.32 -9.17 1.05
C TYR A 245 20.79 -8.94 1.08
N GLN A 246 20.01 -9.96 0.73
CA GLN A 246 18.55 -9.91 0.77
C GLN A 246 18.03 -10.29 2.15
N GLY A 247 16.84 -9.79 2.51
CA GLY A 247 16.25 -10.02 3.83
C GLY A 247 16.98 -9.38 5.02
N LEU A 248 16.50 -9.67 6.23
CA LEU A 248 17.11 -9.21 7.48
C LEU A 248 18.30 -10.11 7.84
N ARG A 249 19.49 -9.52 7.96
CA ARG A 249 20.73 -10.27 8.23
C ARG A 249 21.22 -10.00 9.64
N HIS A 250 21.64 -11.05 10.33
CA HIS A 250 22.34 -10.95 11.61
C HIS A 250 23.85 -11.04 11.39
N ILE A 251 24.57 -10.01 11.83
CA ILE A 251 26.01 -9.85 11.62
C ILE A 251 26.69 -9.83 13.00
N PRO A 252 27.72 -10.67 13.23
CA PRO A 252 28.41 -10.71 14.50
C PRO A 252 29.22 -9.42 14.75
N GLY A 253 29.30 -9.01 16.01
CA GLY A 253 30.15 -7.89 16.45
C GLY A 253 31.64 -8.24 16.51
N ARG A 254 32.45 -7.27 16.96
CA ARG A 254 33.92 -7.36 16.92
C ARG A 254 34.53 -8.32 17.95
N GLY A 255 33.86 -8.61 19.06
CA GLY A 255 34.39 -9.49 20.10
C GLY A 255 33.53 -9.57 21.36
N PRO A 256 33.82 -10.49 22.30
CA PRO A 256 32.94 -10.80 23.42
C PRO A 256 33.11 -9.89 24.66
N TYR A 257 34.18 -9.07 24.74
CA TYR A 257 34.50 -8.28 25.93
C TYR A 257 34.92 -6.84 25.57
N PRO A 258 34.50 -5.81 26.34
CA PRO A 258 33.57 -5.85 27.48
C PRO A 258 32.08 -5.83 27.09
N LEU A 259 31.78 -5.51 25.84
CA LEU A 259 30.44 -5.55 25.25
C LEU A 259 30.38 -6.74 24.30
N THR A 260 29.27 -7.46 24.34
CA THR A 260 28.89 -8.43 23.31
C THR A 260 27.83 -7.76 22.45
N ASP A 261 28.16 -7.55 21.18
CA ASP A 261 27.32 -6.85 20.23
C ASP A 261 27.08 -7.65 18.96
N SER A 262 25.96 -7.32 18.32
CA SER A 262 25.58 -7.82 17.00
C SER A 262 24.78 -6.76 16.27
N PHE A 263 24.75 -6.87 14.94
CA PHE A 263 24.09 -5.92 14.06
C PHE A 263 23.04 -6.65 13.25
N TYR A 264 21.89 -6.01 13.10
CA TYR A 264 20.82 -6.48 12.23
C TYR A 264 20.70 -5.50 11.09
N ALA A 265 20.92 -5.96 9.87
CA ALA A 265 20.99 -5.11 8.69
C ALA A 265 20.08 -5.63 7.58
N ARG A 266 19.31 -4.73 6.96
CA ARG A 266 18.52 -5.00 5.75
C ARG A 266 18.76 -3.86 4.76
N GLY A 267 19.12 -4.23 3.53
CA GLY A 267 19.23 -3.29 2.41
C GLY A 267 18.05 -3.47 1.47
N PHE A 268 17.26 -2.42 1.26
CA PHE A 268 16.12 -2.48 0.35
C PHE A 268 15.74 -1.10 -0.20
N GLY A 269 14.85 -1.13 -1.17
CA GLY A 269 14.33 0.02 -1.88
C GLY A 269 12.85 -0.10 -2.17
N VAL A 270 12.19 1.05 -2.34
CA VAL A 270 10.80 1.14 -2.78
C VAL A 270 10.67 2.23 -3.85
N GLY A 271 9.73 2.05 -4.75
CA GLY A 271 9.36 3.12 -5.65
C GLY A 271 8.02 2.87 -6.32
N VAL A 272 7.39 3.94 -6.77
CA VAL A 272 6.15 3.84 -7.54
C VAL A 272 6.49 3.26 -8.91
N ARG A 273 5.83 2.18 -9.29
CA ARG A 273 5.96 1.51 -10.59
C ARG A 273 4.87 1.99 -11.55
N HIS A 274 3.62 2.01 -11.06
CA HIS A 274 2.45 2.43 -11.81
C HIS A 274 1.75 3.55 -11.08
N ARG A 275 2.03 4.80 -11.48
CA ARG A 275 1.51 6.02 -10.81
C ARG A 275 -0.02 6.12 -10.81
N GLY A 276 -0.69 5.44 -11.73
CA GLY A 276 -2.15 5.40 -11.87
C GLY A 276 -2.83 4.17 -11.26
N ALA A 277 -2.06 3.21 -10.72
CA ALA A 277 -2.61 1.95 -10.20
C ALA A 277 -3.05 2.03 -8.72
N ALA A 278 -2.85 3.16 -8.07
CA ALA A 278 -3.34 3.41 -6.72
C ALA A 278 -3.72 4.87 -6.56
N VAL A 279 -4.61 5.14 -5.62
CA VAL A 279 -5.04 6.49 -5.23
C VAL A 279 -5.13 6.51 -3.71
N VAL A 280 -4.76 7.64 -3.13
CA VAL A 280 -4.80 7.85 -1.69
C VAL A 280 -5.70 9.02 -1.39
N MET A 281 -6.46 8.90 -0.30
CA MET A 281 -7.33 9.95 0.18
C MET A 281 -7.00 10.29 1.62
N GLN A 282 -6.90 11.59 1.90
CA GLN A 282 -6.91 12.10 3.27
C GLN A 282 -8.35 12.42 3.67
N VAL A 283 -8.80 11.84 4.79
CA VAL A 283 -10.09 12.16 5.41
C VAL A 283 -9.92 13.49 6.14
N THR A 284 -10.33 14.59 5.49
CA THR A 284 -10.17 15.94 6.01
C THR A 284 -11.12 16.92 5.33
N THR A 285 -11.49 17.99 6.04
CA THR A 285 -12.20 19.15 5.48
C THR A 285 -11.26 20.12 4.75
N ASN A 286 -9.93 19.93 4.83
CA ASN A 286 -8.97 20.72 4.07
C ASN A 286 -9.03 20.31 2.58
N GLY A 287 -9.07 21.29 1.67
CA GLY A 287 -9.06 21.04 0.22
C GLY A 287 -7.68 20.69 -0.36
N SER A 288 -6.62 20.69 0.46
CA SER A 288 -5.26 20.33 0.04
C SER A 288 -4.76 19.10 0.77
N TYR A 289 -4.32 18.10 0.01
CA TYR A 289 -3.74 16.88 0.54
C TYR A 289 -2.45 17.16 1.32
N THR A 290 -2.32 16.55 2.49
CA THR A 290 -1.12 16.55 3.31
C THR A 290 -0.65 15.13 3.50
N ALA A 291 0.64 14.85 3.29
CA ALA A 291 1.18 13.51 3.52
C ALA A 291 1.27 13.20 5.03
N PRO A 292 0.96 11.96 5.46
CA PRO A 292 1.06 11.57 6.86
C PRO A 292 2.51 11.42 7.32
N ALA A 293 2.73 11.67 8.62
CA ALA A 293 3.97 11.28 9.28
C ALA A 293 3.94 9.79 9.61
N ILE A 294 4.66 8.97 8.83
CA ILE A 294 4.78 7.52 9.08
C ILE A 294 6.10 7.26 9.80
N GLN A 295 6.05 6.64 10.98
CA GLN A 295 7.24 6.15 11.67
C GLN A 295 7.69 4.83 11.05
N THR A 296 8.93 4.79 10.56
CA THR A 296 9.62 3.58 10.07
C THR A 296 10.77 3.22 10.98
#